data_AF-A0A3D3PKY2-F1
#
_entry.id   AF-A0A3D3PKY2-F1
#
_cell.length_a   1.000
_cell.length_b   1.000
_cell.length_c   1.000
_cell.angle_alpha   90.00
_cell.angle_beta   90.00
_cell.angle_gamma   90.00
#
_symmetry.space_group_name_H-M   'P 1'
#
loop_
_entity.id
_entity.type
_entity.pdbx_description
1 polymer ?
#
loop_
_entity_poly.entity_id
_entity_poly.type
_entity_poly.pdbx_seq_one_letter_code
_entity_poly.pdbx_strand_id
1 'polypeptide(L)' 'LPATVVAMRNMGTHFLGEFKLGAHTVAAKLQNATAAPGAAVWLRFPPQRTLYYVNDKRAA' A
#
# COMPACT_ATOMS: atom_id res chain seq x y z
N LEU A 1 -2.96 -8.73 -3.25
CA LEU A 1 -1.67 -8.74 -3.96
C LEU A 1 -0.55 -8.98 -2.95
N PRO A 2 0.33 -9.96 -3.17
CA PRO A 2 1.44 -10.25 -2.26
C PRO A 2 2.45 -9.10 -2.27
N ALA A 3 2.90 -8.67 -1.10
CA ALA A 3 3.85 -7.59 -0.93
C ALA A 3 4.75 -7.84 0.29
N THR A 4 5.83 -7.07 0.41
CA THR A 4 6.73 -7.09 1.57
C THR A 4 6.68 -5.74 2.28
N VAL A 5 6.60 -5.73 3.61
CA VAL A 5 6.69 -4.48 4.38
C VAL A 5 8.10 -3.90 4.28
N VAL A 6 8.21 -2.64 3.87
CA VAL A 6 9.48 -1.90 3.83
C VAL A 6 9.65 -1.10 5.11
N ALA A 7 8.62 -0.35 5.50
CA ALA A 7 8.63 0.47 6.71
C ALA A 7 7.23 0.56 7.30
N MET A 8 7.16 0.73 8.62
CA MET A 8 5.91 0.96 9.34
C MET A 8 6.12 2.10 10.33
N ARG A 9 5.62 3.28 10.00
CA ARG A 9 5.80 4.49 10.82
C ARG A 9 4.52 4.82 11.57
N ASN A 10 4.62 4.94 12.89
CA ASN A 10 3.55 5.48 13.72
C ASN A 10 3.46 7.00 13.53
N MET A 11 2.29 7.50 13.15
CA MET A 11 1.99 8.92 12.94
C MET A 11 1.14 9.51 14.08
N GLY A 12 1.02 8.81 15.21
CA GLY A 12 0.22 9.19 16.38
C GLY A 12 -1.18 8.61 16.35
N THR A 13 -2.00 8.96 15.35
CA THR A 13 -3.39 8.49 15.22
C THR A 13 -3.57 7.33 14.25
N HIS A 14 -2.55 7.04 13.46
CA HIS A 14 -2.56 6.03 12.42
C HIS A 14 -1.12 5.66 12.08
N PHE A 15 -0.94 4.68 11.21
CA PHE A 15 0.34 4.26 10.69
C PHE A 15 0.44 4.60 9.21
N LEU A 16 1.62 4.99 8.78
CA LEU A 16 1.99 5.03 7.37
C LEU A 16 2.88 3.83 7.09
N GLY A 17 2.35 2.86 6.36
CA GLY A 17 3.10 1.69 5.91
C GLY A 17 3.61 1.88 4.50
N GLU A 18 4.86 1.50 4.26
CA GLU A 18 5.45 1.39 2.92
C GLU A 18 5.63 -0.09 2.58
N PHE A 19 5.24 -0.46 1.36
CA PHE A 19 5.21 -1.84 0.92
C PHE A 19 5.84 -1.99 -0.45
N LYS A 20 6.60 -3.06 -0.64
CA LYS A 20 7.18 -3.45 -1.91
C LYS A 20 6.24 -4.44 -2.60
N LEU A 21 5.66 -4.02 -3.72
CA LEU A 21 4.75 -4.81 -4.55
C LEU A 21 5.41 -5.03 -5.91
N GLY A 22 5.98 -6.23 -6.13
CA GLY A 22 6.77 -6.49 -7.34
C GLY A 22 8.00 -5.59 -7.39
N ALA A 23 8.13 -4.72 -8.39
CA ALA A 23 9.18 -3.71 -8.49
C ALA A 23 8.77 -2.32 -7.95
N HIS A 24 7.50 -2.16 -7.55
CA HIS A 24 6.94 -0.87 -7.17
C HIS A 24 6.88 -0.72 -5.64
N THR A 25 6.96 0.52 -5.18
CA THR A 25 6.72 0.88 -3.78
C THR A 25 5.35 1.55 -3.67
N VAL A 26 4.54 1.09 -2.72
CA VAL A 26 3.21 1.64 -2.45
C VAL A 26 3.14 2.06 -0.99
N ALA A 27 2.61 3.25 -0.72
CA ALA A 27 2.32 3.70 0.62
C ALA A 27 0.83 3.50 0.96
N ALA A 28 0.54 3.11 2.19
CA ALA A 28 -0.83 3.00 2.67
C ALA A 28 -0.98 3.59 4.08
N LYS A 29 -2.09 4.30 4.29
CA LYS A 29 -2.54 4.72 5.62
C LYS A 29 -3.29 3.56 6.28
N LEU A 30 -2.84 3.17 7.47
CA LEU A 30 -3.43 2.07 8.25
C LEU A 30 -3.87 2.58 9.62
N GLN A 31 -4.95 2.02 10.16
CA GLN A 31 -5.38 2.35 11.52
C GLN A 31 -4.45 1.75 12.57
N ASN A 32 -3.94 0.55 12.34
CA ASN A 32 -3.06 -0.19 13.24
C ASN A 32 -1.80 -0.66 12.51
N ALA A 33 -0.70 -0.86 13.26
CA ALA A 33 0.46 -1.57 12.75
C ALA A 33 0.10 -3.04 12.51
N THR A 34 0.26 -3.51 11.28
CA THR A 34 -0.16 -4.86 10.88
C THR A 34 0.97 -5.85 10.82
N ALA A 35 2.21 -5.41 10.62
CA ALA A 35 3.40 -6.26 10.50
C ALA A 35 4.70 -5.44 10.61
N ALA A 36 5.81 -6.12 10.90
CA ALA A 36 7.15 -5.54 10.94
C ALA A 36 7.80 -5.47 9.54
N PRO A 37 8.80 -4.59 9.32
CA PRO A 37 9.61 -4.60 8.10
C PRO A 37 10.17 -5.98 7.76
N GLY A 38 10.18 -6.32 6.47
CA GLY A 38 10.58 -7.63 5.95
C GLY A 38 9.47 -8.69 5.94
N ALA A 39 8.35 -8.46 6.63
CA ALA A 39 7.25 -9.41 6.65
C ALA A 39 6.53 -9.47 5.28
N ALA A 40 6.11 -10.69 4.90
CA ALA A 40 5.22 -10.89 3.76
C ALA A 40 3.77 -10.60 4.16
N VAL A 41 3.07 -9.81 3.34
CA VAL A 41 1.69 -9.38 3.57
C VAL A 41 0.87 -9.44 2.29
N TRP A 42 -0.45 -9.40 2.44
CA TRP A 42 -1.39 -9.27 1.32
C TRP A 42 -2.06 -7.90 1.33
N LEU A 43 -1.86 -7.13 0.26
CA LEU A 43 -2.54 -5.85 0.05
C LEU A 43 -3.87 -6.05 -0.67
N ARG A 44 -4.90 -5.32 -0.23
CA ARG A 44 -6.20 -5.23 -0.91
C ARG A 44 -6.40 -3.79 -1.37
N PHE A 45 -6.59 -3.61 -2.68
CA PHE A 45 -6.92 -2.32 -3.29
C PHE A 45 -8.43 -2.29 -3.57
N PRO A 46 -9.20 -1.41 -2.90
CA PRO A 46 -10.63 -1.32 -3.13
C PRO A 46 -10.91 -0.78 -4.55
N PRO A 47 -11.66 -1.50 -5.39
CA PRO A 47 -11.91 -1.08 -6.77
C PRO A 47 -12.64 0.27 -6.84
N GLN A 48 -13.50 0.57 -5.85
CA GLN A 48 -14.25 1.83 -5.78
C GLN A 48 -13.36 3.08 -5.63
N ARG A 49 -12.09 2.90 -5.24
CA ARG A 49 -11.11 3.98 -5.07
C ARG A 49 -9.89 3.82 -5.99
N THR A 50 -9.95 2.87 -6.92
CA THR A 50 -8.87 2.62 -7.88
C THR A 50 -9.17 3.38 -9.17
N LEU A 51 -8.21 4.17 -9.64
CA LEU A 51 -8.32 4.91 -10.89
C LEU A 51 -7.43 4.24 -11.94
N TYR A 52 -7.96 4.06 -13.15
CA TYR A 52 -7.21 3.52 -14.27
C TYR A 52 -6.84 4.64 -15.23
N TYR A 53 -5.65 4.55 -15.82
CA TYR A 53 -5.14 5.51 -16.79
C TYR A 53 -4.54 4.77 -17.99
N VAL A 54 -4.75 5.29 -19.19
CA VAL A 54 -4.15 4.84 -20.46
C VAL A 54 -3.60 6.07 -21.16
N ASN A 55 -2.29 6.08 -21.45
CA ASN A 55 -1.60 7.22 -22.06
C ASN A 55 -1.92 8.55 -21.34
N ASP A 56 -1.78 8.55 -20.01
CA ASP A 56 -2.06 9.66 -19.10
C ASP A 56 -3.51 10.16 -19.08
N LYS A 57 -4.43 9.48 -19.78
CA LYS A 57 -5.86 9.76 -19.75
C LYS A 57 -6.59 8.76 -18.86
N ARG A 58 -7.48 9.24 -18.01
CA ARG A 58 -8.29 8.39 -17.13
C ARG A 58 -9.16 7.46 -17.99
N ALA A 59 -9.02 6.15 -17.77
CA ALA A 59 -9.89 5.12 -18.33
C ALA A 59 -11.02 4.83 -17.33
N ALA A 60 -12.24 4.71 -17.85
CA ALA A 60 -13.45 4.47 -17.07
C ALA A 60 -13.57 3.00 -16.64
#